data_AF-A0A5K3FXT3-F1
#
_entry.id   AF-A0A5K3FXT3-F1
#
_cell.length_a   1.000
_cell.length_b   1.000
_cell.length_c   1.000
_cell.angle_alpha   90.00
_cell.angle_beta   90.00
_cell.angle_gamma   90.00
#
_symmetry.space_group_name_H-M   'P 1'
#
loop_
_entity.id
_entity.type
_entity.pdbx_description
1 polymer ?
#
loop_
_entity_poly.entity_id
_entity_poly.type
_entity_poly.pdbx_seq_one_letter_code
_entity_poly.pdbx_strand_id
1 'polypeptide(L)'
;MVWATTTEVGCSIRKCSEEYYLMCIYRPGNDTLLGRPYEEGASCSKCPEGYGCYRNQCSVDALPVTDYHTTNPQTNPETTVSVEITDASNPT
;
A
#
# COMPACT_ATOMS: atom_id res chain seq x y z
N MET A 1 5.49 -5.88 -13.01
CA MET A 1 6.78 -5.96 -12.31
C MET A 1 6.57 -6.75 -11.03
N VAL A 2 7.44 -7.69 -10.66
CA VAL A 2 7.20 -8.62 -9.53
C VAL A 2 8.44 -8.90 -8.67
N TRP A 3 9.47 -8.04 -8.72
CA TRP A 3 10.66 -8.22 -7.88
C TRP A 3 10.32 -7.88 -6.43
N ALA A 4 10.38 -8.87 -5.53
CA ALA A 4 9.90 -8.72 -4.14
C ALA A 4 10.70 -7.70 -3.33
N THR A 5 11.94 -7.42 -3.72
CA THR A 5 12.78 -6.41 -3.06
C THR A 5 12.53 -4.99 -3.56
N THR A 6 11.88 -4.82 -4.71
CA THR A 6 11.52 -3.50 -5.24
C THR A 6 10.37 -2.92 -4.44
N THR A 7 10.57 -1.73 -3.88
CA THR A 7 9.59 -1.03 -3.04
C THR A 7 9.04 0.25 -3.70
N GLU A 8 9.73 0.76 -4.72
CA GLU A 8 9.38 2.02 -5.38
C GLU A 8 9.39 1.85 -6.91
N VAL A 9 8.50 2.60 -7.56
CA VAL A 9 8.44 2.74 -9.01
C VAL A 9 8.23 4.21 -9.37
N GLY A 10 9.01 4.71 -10.33
CA GLY A 10 8.85 6.03 -10.92
C GLY A 10 8.66 5.90 -12.42
N CYS A 11 7.60 6.47 -12.98
CA CYS A 11 7.31 6.42 -14.40
C CYS A 11 7.26 7.83 -15.01
N SER A 12 7.60 7.91 -16.30
CA SER A 12 7.50 9.10 -17.12
C SER A 12 6.94 8.72 -18.48
N ILE A 13 6.07 9.58 -19.03
CA ILE A 13 5.51 9.42 -20.36
C ILE A 13 5.86 10.65 -21.21
N ARG A 14 6.27 10.43 -22.45
CA ARG A 14 6.60 11.52 -23.39
C ARG A 14 6.13 11.18 -24.80
N LYS A 15 5.53 12.16 -25.48
CA LYS A 15 5.28 12.07 -26.93
C LYS A 15 6.57 12.36 -27.70
N CYS A 16 6.97 11.47 -28.59
CA CYS A 16 8.09 11.64 -29.51
C CYS A 16 7.58 11.45 -30.94
N SER A 17 7.58 12.52 -31.73
CA SER A 17 6.93 12.55 -33.05
C SER A 17 5.43 12.19 -32.95
N GLU A 18 5.00 11.08 -33.54
CA GLU A 18 3.61 10.61 -33.50
C GLU A 18 3.32 9.56 -32.41
N GLU A 19 4.35 9.09 -31.70
CA GLU A 19 4.24 8.00 -30.72
C GLU A 19 4.38 8.49 -29.29
N TYR A 20 3.83 7.73 -28.33
CA TYR A 20 4.05 7.94 -26.90
C TYR A 20 5.00 6.87 -26.35
N TYR A 21 5.99 7.32 -25.59
CA TYR A 21 6.96 6.48 -24.90
C TYR A 21 6.69 6.53 -23.40
N LEU A 22 6.46 5.37 -22.79
CA LEU A 22 6.36 5.19 -21.35
C LEU A 22 7.64 4.53 -20.85
N MET A 23 8.28 5.14 -19.86
CA MET A 23 9.47 4.60 -19.22
C MET A 23 9.22 4.54 -17.71
N CYS A 24 9.51 3.38 -17.10
CA CYS A 24 9.43 3.19 -15.66
C CYS A 24 10.77 2.70 -15.12
N ILE A 25 11.18 3.25 -13.98
CA ILE A 25 12.38 2.91 -13.23
C ILE A 25 11.93 2.39 -11.86
N TYR A 26 12.65 1.40 -11.33
CA TYR A 26 12.28 0.67 -10.12
C TYR A 26 13.43 0.73 -9.11
N ARG A 27 13.09 0.87 -7.82
CA ARG A 27 14.07 0.93 -6.73
C ARG A 27 13.65 0.04 -5.54
N PRO A 28 14.60 -0.69 -4.92
CA PRO A 28 15.89 -1.07 -5.49
C PRO A 28 15.69 -1.83 -6.81
N GLY A 29 16.56 -1.53 -7.77
CA GLY A 29 16.66 -2.26 -9.03
C GLY A 29 17.56 -3.48 -8.88
N ASN A 30 17.48 -4.39 -9.85
CA ASN A 30 18.47 -5.46 -10.01
C ASN A 30 19.13 -5.27 -11.38
N ASP A 31 20.41 -4.90 -11.37
CA ASP A 31 21.15 -4.57 -12.59
C ASP A 31 21.36 -5.77 -13.53
N THR A 32 21.25 -6.99 -12.99
CA THR A 32 21.50 -8.21 -13.75
C THR A 32 20.22 -8.98 -14.09
N LEU A 33 19.12 -8.70 -13.37
CA LEU A 33 17.84 -9.43 -13.45
C LEU A 33 18.01 -10.97 -13.40
N LEU A 34 19.11 -11.47 -12.83
CA LEU A 34 19.38 -12.89 -12.69
C LEU A 34 18.66 -13.45 -11.47
N GLY A 35 18.16 -14.68 -11.58
CA GLY A 35 17.51 -15.41 -10.49
C GLY A 35 15.99 -15.29 -10.44
N ARG A 36 15.40 -15.77 -9.34
CA ARG A 36 13.95 -15.68 -9.13
C ARG A 36 13.57 -14.28 -8.65
N PRO A 37 12.49 -13.68 -9.16
CA PRO A 37 12.02 -12.35 -8.73
C PRO A 37 11.59 -12.30 -7.26
N TYR A 38 11.29 -13.45 -6.66
CA TYR A 38 10.86 -13.59 -5.28
C TYR A 38 11.26 -14.96 -4.73
N GLU A 39 11.33 -15.06 -3.40
CA GLU A 39 11.47 -16.33 -2.71
C GLU A 39 10.12 -17.07 -2.70
N GLU A 40 10.15 -18.39 -2.85
CA GLU A 40 8.96 -19.22 -2.77
C GLU A 40 8.55 -19.44 -1.32
N GLY A 41 7.25 -19.35 -1.03
CA GLY A 41 6.70 -19.56 0.31
C GLY A 41 5.28 -19.03 0.46
N ALA A 42 4.72 -19.21 1.67
CA ALA A 42 3.43 -18.61 2.02
C ALA A 42 3.53 -17.07 1.97
N SER A 43 2.51 -16.41 1.45
CA SER A 43 2.46 -14.94 1.37
C SER A 43 2.72 -14.30 2.72
N CYS A 44 3.48 -13.20 2.72
CA CYS A 44 3.81 -12.40 3.90
C CYS A 44 4.59 -13.12 5.02
N SER A 45 4.93 -14.40 4.87
CA SER A 45 5.68 -15.17 5.89
C SER A 45 7.08 -14.62 6.21
N LYS A 46 7.60 -13.75 5.34
CA LYS A 46 8.90 -13.08 5.49
C LYS A 46 8.82 -11.56 5.29
N CYS A 47 7.70 -10.93 5.64
CA CYS A 47 7.67 -9.46 5.61
C CYS A 47 8.70 -8.87 6.60
N PRO A 48 9.41 -7.79 6.23
CA PRO A 48 10.32 -7.11 7.15
C PRO A 48 9.58 -6.58 8.39
N GLU A 49 10.33 -6.37 9.47
CA GLU A 49 9.79 -5.76 10.68
C GLU A 49 9.16 -4.38 10.38
N GLY A 50 7.98 -4.12 10.96
CA GLY A 50 7.22 -2.89 10.71
C GLY A 50 6.32 -2.91 9.47
N TYR A 51 6.30 -4.01 8.70
CA TYR A 51 5.39 -4.19 7.56
C TYR A 51 4.28 -5.18 7.91
N GLY A 52 3.05 -4.84 7.56
CA GLY A 52 1.92 -5.77 7.63
C GLY A 52 1.64 -6.43 6.27
N CYS A 53 0.72 -7.39 6.28
CA CYS A 53 0.28 -8.08 5.07
C CYS A 53 -0.96 -7.40 4.50
N TYR A 54 -0.81 -6.72 3.36
CA TYR A 54 -1.92 -6.13 2.62
C TYR A 54 -2.02 -6.77 1.25
N ARG A 55 -3.15 -7.41 0.95
CA ARG A 55 -3.40 -8.09 -0.34
C ARG A 55 -2.24 -9.01 -0.74
N ASN A 56 -1.80 -9.84 0.19
CA ASN A 56 -0.68 -10.79 0.03
C ASN A 56 0.68 -10.15 -0.28
N GLN A 57 0.86 -8.86 0.04
CA GLN A 57 2.11 -8.11 -0.13
C GLN A 57 2.49 -7.41 1.19
N CYS A 58 3.78 -7.17 1.40
CA CYS A 58 4.27 -6.43 2.54
C CYS A 58 4.02 -4.93 2.33
N SER A 59 3.34 -4.27 3.27
CA SER A 59 3.05 -2.83 3.20
C SER A 59 3.23 -2.16 4.56
N VAL A 60 3.75 -0.93 4.56
CA VAL A 60 3.80 -0.06 5.75
C VAL A 60 2.43 0.49 6.11
N ASP A 61 1.54 0.64 5.11
CA ASP A 61 0.19 1.15 5.27
C ASP A 61 -0.79 0.06 5.71
N ALA A 62 -0.31 -1.18 5.86
CA ALA A 62 -0.96 -2.15 6.70
C ALA A 62 -0.82 -1.70 8.15
N LEU A 63 -1.52 -0.61 8.51
CA LEU A 63 -2.02 -0.42 9.86
C LEU A 63 -2.56 -1.78 10.35
N PRO A 64 -2.57 -2.06 11.66
CA PRO A 64 -3.31 -3.20 12.15
C PRO A 64 -4.78 -2.95 11.79
N VAL A 65 -5.18 -3.42 10.61
CA VAL A 65 -6.57 -3.62 10.28
C VAL A 65 -6.93 -4.72 11.25
N THR A 66 -7.44 -4.32 12.41
CA THR A 66 -8.34 -5.17 13.16
C THR A 66 -9.53 -5.37 12.24
N ASP A 67 -9.39 -6.31 11.31
CA ASP A 67 -10.50 -6.91 10.61
C ASP A 67 -11.22 -7.74 11.66
N TYR A 68 -11.92 -7.05 12.55
CA TYR A 68 -13.08 -7.61 13.18
C TYR A 68 -14.11 -7.76 12.07
N HIS A 69 -13.98 -8.85 11.32
CA HIS A 69 -15.11 -9.47 10.69
C HIS A 69 -16.01 -9.99 11.83
N THR A 70 -16.67 -9.06 12.52
CA THR A 70 -17.71 -9.35 13.48
C THR A 70 -18.90 -9.85 12.67
N THR A 71 -18.97 -11.17 12.47
CA THR A 71 -20.28 -11.79 12.32
C THR A 71 -20.98 -11.64 13.65
N ASN A 72 -21.77 -10.59 13.82
CA ASN A 72 -22.83 -10.59 14.82
C ASN A 72 -24.12 -10.06 14.17
N PRO A 73 -25.25 -10.74 14.37
CA PRO A 73 -26.44 -10.55 13.57
C PRO A 73 -27.12 -9.21 13.86
N GLN A 74 -27.73 -8.66 12.81
CA GLN A 74 -28.58 -7.48 12.84
C GLN A 74 -29.45 -7.41 14.10
N THR A 75 -29.30 -6.32 14.86
CA THR A 75 -30.40 -5.66 15.59
C THR A 75 -30.05 -4.17 15.77
N ASN A 76 -30.82 -3.30 15.11
CA ASN A 76 -30.87 -1.85 15.32
C ASN A 76 -32.02 -1.56 16.34
N PRO A 77 -32.09 -0.43 17.10
CA PRO A 77 -32.17 0.94 16.56
C PRO A 77 -31.35 2.03 17.29
N GLU A 78 -30.71 2.90 16.49
CA GLU A 78 -30.81 4.38 16.51
C GLU A 78 -30.62 5.13 17.85
N THR A 79 -29.48 5.83 18.01
CA THR A 79 -29.41 7.03 18.87
C THR A 79 -28.35 8.01 18.37
N THR A 80 -28.83 9.17 17.89
CA THR A 80 -28.09 10.34 17.43
C THR A 80 -27.38 11.05 18.58
N VAL A 81 -26.08 11.32 18.46
CA VAL A 81 -25.42 12.35 19.29
C VAL A 81 -24.50 13.21 18.41
N SER A 82 -24.91 14.46 18.24
CA SER A 82 -24.19 15.56 17.59
C SER A 82 -23.02 16.03 18.46
N VAL A 83 -21.81 16.12 17.89
CA VAL A 83 -20.64 16.69 18.57
C VAL A 83 -20.32 18.06 17.95
N GLU A 84 -20.33 19.09 18.80
CA GLU A 84 -19.97 20.47 18.48
C GLU A 84 -18.45 20.63 18.28
N ILE A 85 -18.05 21.41 17.28
CA ILE A 85 -16.65 21.78 17.02
C ILE A 85 -16.41 23.16 17.65
N THR A 86 -15.41 23.27 18.53
CA THR A 86 -14.86 24.57 18.96
C THR A 86 -13.51 24.81 18.31
N ASP A 87 -13.37 26.00 17.74
CA ASP A 87 -12.28 26.48 16.90
C ASP A 87 -11.21 27.19 17.74
N ALA A 88 -9.93 26.92 17.50
CA ALA A 88 -8.81 27.51 18.26
C ALA A 88 -7.85 28.28 17.34
N SER A 89 -8.12 29.58 17.25
CA SER A 89 -7.17 30.70 17.27
C SER A 89 -5.78 30.56 16.60
N ASN A 90 -5.68 31.27 15.47
CA ASN A 90 -4.54 31.87 14.76
C ASN A 90 -3.23 32.14 15.56
N PRO A 91 -2.03 31.88 14.99
CA PRO A 91 -0.77 32.46 15.45
C PRO A 91 -0.33 33.68 14.62
N THR A 92 0.36 34.59 15.31
CA THR A 92 0.98 35.87 14.93
C THR A 92 1.82 35.88 13.66
#